data_AF-A0AAV1TEZ5-F1
#
_entry.id   AF-A0AAV1TEZ5-F1
#
_cell.length_a   1.000
_cell.length_b   1.000
_cell.length_c   1.000
_cell.angle_alpha   90.00
_cell.angle_beta   90.00
_cell.angle_gamma   90.00
#
_symmetry.space_group_name_H-M   'P 1'
#
loop_
_entity.id
_entity.type
_entity.pdbx_description
1 polymer ?
#
loop_
_entity_poly.entity_id
_entity_poly.type
_entity_poly.pdbx_seq_one_letter_code
_entity_poly.pdbx_strand_id
1 'polypeptide(L)'
;MLDKTYDQVCEDAGAAAEARLVQHFKQHGGDVWTIGTGCHRCRQKREDVGRLKRCVKCGAALFCDRECQVSAWPAHKAECCIIATFKRLIKSDNSESKLASLLETLTFSTCLKKVEEPRTAGVASSIGMNGPMLPGWFFAVDFEQASKERQRALYQATLELYGLLKDDECWTRDKESFPRSSYTLIESLPHASPAAGILQEKFVEMNGHLLLFSAWLQHPEPPATQALPLEDRGFFGVVDSLLQISTLRDGVDNFMQA
;
A
#
# COMPACT_ATOMS: atom_id res chain seq x y z
N MET A 1 -6.25 20.85 -19.83
CA MET A 1 -5.63 20.99 -18.50
C MET A 1 -4.14 21.04 -18.74
N LEU A 2 -3.41 22.03 -18.23
CA LEU A 2 -1.95 21.96 -18.28
C LEU A 2 -1.51 20.84 -17.35
N ASP A 3 -0.78 19.86 -17.88
CA ASP A 3 -0.15 18.85 -17.05
C ASP A 3 0.87 19.54 -16.14
N LYS A 4 0.73 19.32 -14.83
CA LYS A 4 1.67 19.82 -13.83
C LYS A 4 3.03 19.19 -14.07
N THR A 5 4.11 19.94 -13.85
CA THR A 5 5.45 19.36 -13.86
C THR A 5 5.62 18.42 -12.67
N TYR A 6 6.56 17.48 -12.79
CA TYR A 6 6.92 16.57 -11.71
C TYR A 6 7.25 17.30 -10.39
N ASP A 7 8.06 18.36 -10.47
CA ASP A 7 8.45 19.16 -9.30
C ASP A 7 7.24 19.82 -8.65
N GLN A 8 6.31 20.35 -9.46
CA GLN A 8 5.06 20.95 -8.97
C GLN A 8 4.18 19.92 -8.25
N VAL A 9 4.11 18.68 -8.75
CA VAL A 9 3.38 17.60 -8.09
C VAL A 9 3.98 17.26 -6.73
N CYS A 10 5.31 17.25 -6.63
CA CYS A 10 6.01 17.01 -5.37
C CYS A 10 5.80 18.15 -4.36
N GLU A 11 5.93 19.39 -4.81
CA GLU A 11 5.67 20.59 -3.98
C GLU A 11 4.22 20.64 -3.49
N ASP A 12 3.24 20.39 -4.37
CA ASP A 12 1.83 20.36 -4.01
C ASP A 12 1.52 19.27 -2.97
N ALA A 13 2.13 18.09 -3.10
CA ALA A 13 1.96 16.99 -2.16
C ALA A 13 2.55 17.35 -0.78
N GLY A 14 3.71 18.00 -0.75
CA GLY A 14 4.32 18.53 0.47
C GLY A 14 3.43 19.58 1.14
N ALA A 15 2.98 20.58 0.38
CA ALA A 15 2.07 21.61 0.88
C ALA A 15 0.74 21.02 1.40
N ALA A 16 0.21 19.98 0.75
CA ALA A 16 -0.98 19.28 1.22
C ALA A 16 -0.74 18.53 2.54
N ALA A 17 0.45 17.94 2.73
CA ALA A 17 0.84 17.33 4.00
C ALA A 17 0.92 18.36 5.14
N GLU A 18 1.54 19.50 4.88
CA GLU A 18 1.61 20.63 5.84
C GLU A 18 0.23 21.20 6.16
N ALA A 19 -0.66 21.34 5.16
CA ALA A 19 -2.02 21.80 5.40
C ALA A 19 -2.81 20.84 6.30
N ARG A 20 -2.66 19.52 6.12
CA ARG A 20 -3.25 18.50 6.99
C ARG A 20 -2.75 18.64 8.43
N LEU A 21 -1.45 18.89 8.62
CA LEU A 21 -0.85 19.14 9.94
C LEU A 21 -1.49 20.35 10.62
N VAL A 22 -1.55 21.49 9.91
CA VAL A 22 -2.13 22.73 10.45
C VAL A 22 -3.60 22.53 10.82
N GLN A 23 -4.36 21.81 9.98
CA GLN A 23 -5.76 21.51 10.27
C GLN A 23 -5.90 20.60 11.50
N HIS A 24 -5.07 19.55 11.63
CA HIS A 24 -5.05 18.68 12.81
C HIS A 24 -4.76 19.48 14.07
N PHE A 25 -3.75 20.36 14.05
CA PHE A 25 -3.44 21.21 15.20
C PHE A 25 -4.57 22.16 15.57
N LYS A 26 -5.23 22.79 14.58
CA LYS A 26 -6.40 23.65 14.83
C LYS A 26 -7.55 22.88 15.45
N GLN A 27 -7.80 21.65 15.01
CA GLN A 27 -8.92 20.85 15.50
C GLN A 27 -8.65 20.18 16.86
N HIS A 28 -7.38 19.95 17.19
CA HIS A 28 -7.01 19.03 18.28
C HIS A 28 -5.92 19.53 19.23
N GLY A 29 -5.53 20.80 19.13
CA GLY A 29 -4.73 21.48 20.14
C GLY A 29 -3.29 20.96 20.28
N GLY A 30 -2.72 20.33 19.25
CA GLY A 30 -1.37 19.78 19.32
C GLY A 30 -1.30 18.28 19.64
N ASP A 31 -2.37 17.70 20.21
CA ASP A 31 -2.35 16.31 20.62
C ASP A 31 -2.43 15.35 19.43
N VAL A 32 -1.37 14.56 19.31
CA VAL A 32 -1.20 13.48 18.35
C VAL A 32 -2.11 12.31 18.73
N TRP A 33 -3.30 12.26 18.12
CA TRP A 33 -4.27 11.22 18.44
C TRP A 33 -3.87 9.87 17.87
N THR A 34 -3.67 8.93 18.78
CA THR A 34 -3.10 7.65 18.48
C THR A 34 -4.15 6.54 18.57
N ILE A 35 -4.18 5.63 17.59
CA ILE A 35 -5.07 4.46 17.67
C ILE A 35 -4.74 3.65 18.93
N GLY A 36 -5.76 3.24 19.68
CA GLY A 36 -5.54 2.44 20.89
C GLY A 36 -5.34 3.23 22.19
N THR A 37 -5.09 4.54 22.15
CA THR A 37 -4.93 5.37 23.37
C THR A 37 -6.27 5.84 23.96
N GLY A 38 -7.34 5.80 23.18
CA GLY A 38 -8.70 6.08 23.65
C GLY A 38 -9.74 5.94 22.54
N CYS A 39 -10.92 6.53 22.73
CA CYS A 39 -12.01 6.45 21.75
C CYS A 39 -11.68 7.19 20.45
N HIS A 40 -11.61 6.47 19.32
CA HIS A 40 -11.22 7.01 18.03
C HIS A 40 -12.21 8.04 17.45
N ARG A 41 -13.40 8.22 18.06
CA ARG A 41 -14.35 9.28 17.72
C ARG A 41 -14.27 10.47 18.66
N CYS A 42 -14.62 10.28 19.93
CA CYS A 42 -14.77 11.38 20.90
C CYS A 42 -13.47 11.74 21.62
N ARG A 43 -12.39 10.98 21.37
CA ARG A 43 -11.06 11.19 21.92
C ARG A 43 -10.93 11.13 23.45
N GLN A 44 -11.95 10.63 24.14
CA GLN A 44 -11.83 10.31 25.56
C GLN A 44 -10.74 9.25 25.75
N LYS A 45 -9.78 9.53 26.63
CA LYS A 45 -8.64 8.64 26.87
C LYS A 45 -9.13 7.37 27.52
N ARG A 46 -8.38 6.29 27.32
CA ARG A 46 -8.68 5.00 27.96
C ARG A 46 -8.69 5.08 29.50
N GLU A 47 -7.91 5.99 30.07
CA GLU A 47 -7.84 6.24 31.52
C GLU A 47 -9.12 6.90 32.05
N ASP A 48 -9.73 7.78 31.24
CA ASP A 48 -10.95 8.52 31.61
C ASP A 48 -12.23 7.69 31.45
N VAL A 49 -12.17 6.60 30.67
CA VAL A 49 -13.32 5.74 30.34
C VAL A 49 -13.02 4.30 30.72
N GLY A 50 -13.63 3.82 31.80
CA GLY A 50 -13.33 2.51 32.38
C GLY A 50 -13.50 1.30 31.46
N ARG A 51 -14.24 1.40 30.34
CA ARG A 51 -14.34 0.33 29.34
C ARG A 51 -14.58 0.86 27.91
N LEU A 52 -13.54 0.82 27.09
CA LEU A 52 -13.66 1.02 25.64
C LEU A 52 -13.77 -0.33 24.91
N LYS A 53 -14.60 -0.36 23.86
CA LYS A 53 -14.80 -1.52 22.98
C LYS A 53 -13.79 -1.49 21.83
N ARG A 54 -13.21 -2.63 21.50
CA ARG A 54 -12.29 -2.77 20.35
C ARG A 54 -13.07 -2.95 19.05
N CYS A 55 -12.55 -2.40 17.96
CA CYS A 55 -12.99 -2.75 16.61
C CYS A 55 -12.78 -4.25 16.38
N VAL A 56 -13.84 -4.99 16.05
CA VAL A 56 -13.75 -6.45 15.84
C VAL A 56 -12.88 -6.80 14.64
N LYS A 57 -12.87 -5.95 13.60
CA LYS A 57 -12.13 -6.21 12.35
C LYS A 57 -10.62 -6.04 12.52
N CYS A 58 -10.16 -4.88 12.99
CA CYS A 58 -8.72 -4.59 13.10
C CYS A 58 -8.15 -4.86 14.50
N GLY A 59 -8.99 -4.98 15.53
CA GLY A 59 -8.57 -5.18 16.92
C GLY A 59 -7.75 -4.03 17.53
N ALA A 60 -7.55 -2.93 16.81
CA ALA A 60 -6.69 -1.80 17.22
C ALA A 60 -7.52 -0.60 17.71
N ALA A 61 -8.44 -0.09 16.90
CA ALA A 61 -9.25 1.07 17.28
C ALA A 61 -10.16 0.76 18.47
N LEU A 62 -10.30 1.74 19.35
CA LEU A 62 -11.18 1.70 20.51
C LEU A 62 -12.33 2.68 20.35
N PHE A 63 -13.49 2.37 20.92
CA PHE A 63 -14.68 3.19 20.88
C PHE A 63 -15.42 3.11 22.21
N CYS A 64 -16.08 4.19 22.65
CA CYS A 64 -16.96 4.12 23.82
C CYS A 64 -18.11 3.12 23.57
N ASP A 65 -18.73 3.22 22.39
CA ASP A 65 -19.91 2.47 22.01
C ASP A 65 -20.05 2.31 20.49
N ARG A 66 -21.21 1.79 20.07
CA ARG A 66 -21.59 1.60 18.67
C ARG A 66 -21.71 2.93 17.93
N GLU A 67 -22.19 3.98 18.59
CA GLU A 67 -22.42 5.30 18.00
C GLU A 67 -21.09 5.95 17.62
N CYS A 68 -20.13 5.94 18.55
CA CYS A 68 -18.77 6.39 18.30
C CYS A 68 -18.12 5.60 17.15
N GLN A 69 -18.31 4.28 17.11
CA GLN A 69 -17.77 3.44 16.04
C GLN A 69 -18.34 3.79 14.66
N VAL A 70 -19.67 3.91 14.53
CA VAL A 70 -20.32 4.24 13.26
C VAL A 70 -19.92 5.64 12.80
N SER A 71 -19.87 6.60 13.73
CA SER A 71 -19.52 7.98 13.44
C SER A 71 -18.06 8.13 12.98
N ALA A 72 -17.14 7.34 13.52
CA ALA A 72 -15.74 7.34 13.10
C ALA A 72 -15.46 6.50 11.85
N TRP A 73 -16.42 5.70 11.38
CA TRP A 73 -16.19 4.76 10.28
C TRP A 73 -15.65 5.39 8.99
N PRO A 74 -16.13 6.56 8.52
CA PRO A 74 -15.59 7.17 7.29
C PRO A 74 -14.07 7.41 7.34
N ALA A 75 -13.56 7.85 8.50
CA ALA A 75 -12.13 8.07 8.70
C ALA A 75 -11.38 6.75 9.01
N HIS A 76 -11.99 5.85 9.78
CA HIS A 76 -11.35 4.62 10.22
C HIS A 76 -11.28 3.53 9.15
N LYS A 77 -12.19 3.52 8.16
CA LYS A 77 -12.38 2.37 7.25
C LYS A 77 -11.12 1.94 6.52
N ALA A 78 -10.36 2.90 5.99
CA ALA A 78 -9.16 2.64 5.20
C ALA A 78 -8.03 2.10 6.10
N GLU A 79 -7.71 2.81 7.19
CA GLU A 79 -6.77 2.39 8.23
C GLU A 79 -7.12 0.99 8.80
N CYS A 80 -8.42 0.74 9.06
CA CYS A 80 -8.94 -0.54 9.52
C CYS A 80 -8.64 -1.69 8.54
N CYS A 81 -8.74 -1.43 7.24
CA CYS A 81 -8.47 -2.41 6.20
C CYS A 81 -7.00 -2.85 6.21
N ILE A 82 -6.09 -1.89 6.33
CA ILE A 82 -4.65 -2.13 6.39
C ILE A 82 -4.28 -2.91 7.65
N ILE A 83 -4.66 -2.42 8.83
CA ILE A 83 -4.34 -3.08 10.11
C ILE A 83 -4.86 -4.52 10.13
N ALA A 84 -6.12 -4.72 9.71
CA ALA A 84 -6.73 -6.05 9.68
C ALA A 84 -6.02 -6.99 8.69
N THR A 85 -5.53 -6.45 7.56
CA THR A 85 -4.77 -7.21 6.57
C THR A 85 -3.44 -7.67 7.14
N PHE A 86 -2.64 -6.76 7.70
CA PHE A 86 -1.32 -7.13 8.22
C PHE A 86 -1.40 -8.07 9.44
N LYS A 87 -2.37 -7.84 10.33
CA LYS A 87 -2.60 -8.77 11.46
C LYS A 87 -3.01 -10.17 11.02
N ARG A 88 -3.72 -10.31 9.90
CA ARG A 88 -4.08 -11.61 9.34
C ARG A 88 -2.84 -12.32 8.78
N LEU A 89 -1.96 -11.58 8.10
CA LEU A 89 -0.77 -12.15 7.46
C LEU A 89 0.21 -12.73 8.48
N ILE A 90 0.42 -12.07 9.62
CA ILE A 90 1.32 -12.58 10.66
C ILE A 90 0.83 -13.86 11.33
N LYS A 91 -0.49 -14.09 11.33
CA LYS A 91 -1.05 -15.35 11.86
C LYS A 91 -0.95 -16.51 10.86
N SER A 92 -0.47 -16.26 9.64
CA SER A 92 -0.44 -17.27 8.57
C SER A 92 0.96 -17.86 8.47
N ASP A 93 1.10 -19.14 8.82
CA ASP A 93 2.38 -19.86 8.77
C ASP A 93 2.85 -20.20 7.34
N ASN A 94 1.98 -20.08 6.32
CA ASN A 94 2.29 -20.43 4.94
C ASN A 94 2.53 -19.20 4.06
N SER A 95 3.59 -18.43 4.34
CA SER A 95 3.88 -17.20 3.61
C SER A 95 4.27 -17.45 2.15
N GLU A 96 4.92 -18.57 1.83
CA GLU A 96 5.34 -18.89 0.46
C GLU A 96 4.18 -19.23 -0.47
N SER A 97 3.25 -20.11 -0.06
CA SER A 97 2.08 -20.39 -0.89
C SER A 97 1.22 -19.14 -1.07
N LYS A 98 1.21 -18.29 -0.04
CA LYS A 98 0.51 -17.01 -0.09
C LYS A 98 1.14 -16.08 -1.13
N LEU A 99 2.47 -15.99 -1.17
CA LEU A 99 3.20 -15.22 -2.19
C LEU A 99 2.82 -15.65 -3.61
N ALA A 100 2.85 -16.95 -3.89
CA ALA A 100 2.47 -17.49 -5.20
C ALA A 100 1.02 -17.14 -5.58
N SER A 101 0.07 -17.35 -4.65
CA SER A 101 -1.35 -17.03 -4.88
C SER A 101 -1.60 -15.53 -5.12
N LEU A 102 -0.85 -14.66 -4.43
CA LEU A 102 -0.93 -13.21 -4.64
C LEU A 102 -0.39 -12.82 -6.02
N LEU A 103 0.75 -13.38 -6.42
CA LEU A 103 1.33 -13.18 -7.74
C LEU A 103 0.36 -13.62 -8.84
N GLU A 104 -0.25 -14.81 -8.74
CA GLU A 104 -1.28 -15.28 -9.67
C GLU A 104 -2.47 -14.31 -9.76
N THR A 105 -2.92 -13.79 -8.60
CA THR A 105 -3.99 -12.77 -8.56
C THR A 105 -3.56 -11.50 -9.30
N LEU A 106 -2.30 -11.09 -9.14
CA LEU A 106 -1.63 -10.01 -9.87
C LEU A 106 -1.24 -10.39 -11.30
N THR A 107 -1.85 -11.42 -11.86
CA THR A 107 -1.71 -11.92 -13.23
C THR A 107 -0.49 -12.78 -13.50
N PHE A 108 0.44 -12.99 -12.56
CA PHE A 108 1.63 -13.83 -12.78
C PHE A 108 1.27 -15.20 -13.35
N SER A 109 2.11 -15.70 -14.24
CA SER A 109 2.01 -17.04 -14.82
C SER A 109 3.41 -17.58 -15.11
N THR A 110 3.56 -18.90 -15.10
CA THR A 110 4.78 -19.58 -15.58
C THR A 110 4.82 -19.66 -17.12
N CYS A 111 3.71 -19.38 -17.79
CA CYS A 111 3.58 -19.45 -19.23
C CYS A 111 3.58 -18.05 -19.86
N LEU A 112 3.94 -17.98 -21.14
CA LEU A 112 3.81 -16.76 -21.93
C LEU A 112 2.35 -16.31 -22.01
N LYS A 113 2.12 -14.99 -22.02
CA LYS A 113 0.80 -14.36 -22.09
C LYS A 113 0.60 -13.67 -23.42
N LYS A 114 -0.62 -13.77 -23.95
CA LYS A 114 -1.05 -12.93 -25.06
C LYS A 114 -1.42 -11.55 -24.54
N VAL A 115 -1.09 -10.54 -25.34
CA VAL A 115 -1.47 -9.15 -25.07
C VAL A 115 -2.70 -8.83 -25.86
N GLU A 116 -3.81 -8.61 -25.17
CA GLU A 116 -5.07 -8.24 -25.80
C GLU A 116 -5.33 -6.72 -25.66
N GLU A 117 -4.87 -6.13 -24.55
CA GLU A 117 -5.19 -4.75 -24.19
C GLU A 117 -4.18 -3.73 -24.77
N PRO A 118 -4.64 -2.69 -25.51
CA PRO A 118 -3.75 -1.71 -26.14
C PRO A 118 -2.80 -0.99 -25.18
N ARG A 119 -3.27 -0.68 -23.95
CA ARG A 119 -2.45 -0.02 -22.92
C ARG A 119 -1.28 -0.91 -22.49
N THR A 120 -1.56 -2.19 -22.24
CA THR A 120 -0.53 -3.16 -21.85
C THR A 120 0.48 -3.40 -22.97
N ALA A 121 0.04 -3.40 -24.23
CA ALA A 121 0.92 -3.45 -25.40
C ALA A 121 1.82 -2.20 -25.49
N GLY A 122 1.26 -1.01 -25.24
CA GLY A 122 2.03 0.24 -25.21
C GLY A 122 3.15 0.22 -24.16
N VAL A 123 2.84 -0.26 -22.96
CA VAL A 123 3.85 -0.44 -21.89
C VAL A 123 4.90 -1.48 -22.28
N ALA A 124 4.50 -2.60 -22.90
CA ALA A 124 5.46 -3.62 -23.33
C ALA A 124 6.45 -3.04 -24.36
N SER A 125 5.94 -2.32 -25.35
CA SER A 125 6.76 -1.65 -26.36
C SER A 125 7.70 -0.61 -25.77
N SER A 126 7.28 0.12 -24.73
CA SER A 126 8.14 1.16 -24.10
C SER A 126 9.35 0.58 -23.38
N ILE A 127 9.31 -0.69 -22.98
CA ILE A 127 10.44 -1.43 -22.40
C ILE A 127 11.07 -2.42 -23.38
N GLY A 128 10.86 -2.24 -24.69
CA GLY A 128 11.52 -3.02 -25.74
C GLY A 128 10.89 -4.40 -26.03
N MET A 129 9.70 -4.69 -25.50
CA MET A 129 9.00 -5.95 -25.74
C MET A 129 7.99 -5.84 -26.89
N ASN A 130 8.44 -6.15 -28.10
CA ASN A 130 7.64 -6.00 -29.33
C ASN A 130 6.97 -7.33 -29.81
N GLY A 131 6.97 -8.36 -28.96
CA GLY A 131 6.44 -9.68 -29.29
C GLY A 131 4.93 -9.82 -29.04
N PRO A 132 4.21 -10.69 -29.78
CA PRO A 132 2.78 -10.96 -29.53
C PRO A 132 2.54 -11.74 -28.22
N MET A 133 3.62 -12.28 -27.65
CA MET A 133 3.64 -13.08 -26.44
C MET A 133 4.60 -12.42 -25.46
N LEU A 134 4.09 -12.02 -24.29
CA LEU A 134 4.90 -11.45 -23.22
C LEU A 134 5.28 -12.50 -22.20
N PRO A 135 6.37 -12.27 -21.45
CA PRO A 135 6.74 -13.14 -20.34
C PRO A 135 5.58 -13.31 -19.34
N GLY A 136 5.54 -14.47 -18.69
CA GLY A 136 4.50 -14.77 -17.70
C GLY A 136 4.52 -13.85 -16.47
N TRP A 137 5.59 -13.11 -16.25
CA TRP A 137 5.66 -12.06 -15.24
C TRP A 137 5.11 -10.70 -15.70
N PHE A 138 4.79 -10.48 -16.98
CA PHE A 138 4.32 -9.16 -17.43
C PHE A 138 2.88 -8.89 -16.97
N PHE A 139 2.58 -7.70 -16.44
CA PHE A 139 1.24 -7.37 -15.94
C PHE A 139 0.26 -7.12 -17.09
N ALA A 140 -0.66 -8.06 -17.29
CA ALA A 140 -1.48 -8.15 -18.50
C ALA A 140 -2.94 -7.67 -18.33
N VAL A 141 -3.20 -6.81 -17.34
CA VAL A 141 -4.53 -6.24 -17.10
C VAL A 141 -4.42 -4.72 -17.18
N ASP A 142 -5.34 -4.06 -17.89
CA ASP A 142 -5.55 -2.63 -17.74
C ASP A 142 -6.36 -2.39 -16.46
N PHE A 143 -5.69 -1.91 -15.40
CA PHE A 143 -6.32 -1.75 -14.08
C PHE A 143 -7.53 -0.82 -14.13
N GLU A 144 -7.46 0.28 -14.87
CA GLU A 144 -8.53 1.28 -14.88
C GLU A 144 -9.79 0.80 -15.64
N GLN A 145 -9.60 -0.03 -16.66
CA GLN A 145 -10.69 -0.63 -17.43
C GLN A 145 -11.24 -1.93 -16.81
N ALA A 146 -10.51 -2.53 -15.87
CA ALA A 146 -10.97 -3.73 -15.17
C ALA A 146 -12.26 -3.48 -14.37
N SER A 147 -13.06 -4.53 -14.19
CA SER A 147 -14.27 -4.46 -13.35
C SER A 147 -13.95 -4.03 -11.92
N LYS A 148 -14.93 -3.45 -11.20
CA LYS A 148 -14.73 -3.02 -9.80
C LYS A 148 -14.36 -4.17 -8.88
N GLU A 149 -14.88 -5.36 -9.14
CA GLU A 149 -14.52 -6.59 -8.44
C GLU A 149 -13.05 -6.94 -8.68
N ARG A 150 -12.59 -6.84 -9.93
CA ARG A 150 -11.20 -7.12 -10.29
C ARG A 150 -10.25 -6.08 -9.73
N GLN A 151 -10.59 -4.79 -9.81
CA GLN A 151 -9.81 -3.70 -9.19
C GLN A 151 -9.64 -3.91 -7.68
N ARG A 152 -10.70 -4.31 -6.98
CA ARG A 152 -10.65 -4.63 -5.54
C ARG A 152 -9.75 -5.83 -5.25
N ALA A 153 -9.84 -6.89 -6.05
CA ALA A 153 -9.01 -8.08 -5.91
C ALA A 153 -7.51 -7.76 -6.11
N LEU A 154 -7.19 -6.98 -7.16
CA LEU A 154 -5.83 -6.53 -7.44
C LEU A 154 -5.29 -5.64 -6.32
N TYR A 155 -6.06 -4.64 -5.88
CA TYR A 155 -5.67 -3.78 -4.75
C TYR A 155 -5.43 -4.59 -3.48
N GLN A 156 -6.34 -5.50 -3.13
CA GLN A 156 -6.19 -6.34 -1.93
C GLN A 156 -4.97 -7.26 -2.05
N ALA A 157 -4.67 -7.79 -3.24
CA ALA A 157 -3.49 -8.62 -3.47
C ALA A 157 -2.20 -7.80 -3.32
N THR A 158 -2.14 -6.59 -3.90
CA THR A 158 -0.98 -5.70 -3.74
C THR A 158 -0.78 -5.29 -2.28
N LEU A 159 -1.85 -4.98 -1.55
CA LEU A 159 -1.77 -4.63 -0.13
C LEU A 159 -1.28 -5.81 0.73
N GLU A 160 -1.74 -7.03 0.43
CA GLU A 160 -1.26 -8.23 1.11
C GLU A 160 0.20 -8.52 0.78
N LEU A 161 0.59 -8.33 -0.48
CA LEU A 161 1.98 -8.47 -0.92
C LEU A 161 2.89 -7.47 -0.21
N TYR A 162 2.48 -6.21 -0.09
CA TYR A 162 3.20 -5.21 0.72
C TYR A 162 3.33 -5.65 2.18
N GLY A 163 2.26 -6.17 2.77
CA GLY A 163 2.31 -6.70 4.14
C GLY A 163 3.29 -7.86 4.34
N LEU A 164 3.50 -8.70 3.31
CA LEU A 164 4.45 -9.82 3.34
C LEU A 164 5.89 -9.38 3.11
N LEU A 165 6.11 -8.43 2.19
CA LEU A 165 7.44 -8.06 1.71
C LEU A 165 8.02 -6.82 2.40
N LYS A 166 7.23 -6.05 3.15
CA LYS A 166 7.74 -4.85 3.84
C LYS A 166 8.89 -5.21 4.79
N ASP A 167 9.97 -4.44 4.72
CA ASP A 167 11.05 -4.44 5.69
C ASP A 167 10.71 -3.49 6.87
N ASP A 168 11.57 -3.45 7.89
CA ASP A 168 11.37 -2.50 9.00
C ASP A 168 11.75 -1.06 8.62
N GLU A 169 12.51 -0.88 7.54
CA GLU A 169 12.93 0.42 7.01
C GLU A 169 11.84 1.08 6.15
N CYS A 170 10.83 0.36 5.69
CA CYS A 170 9.75 0.88 4.86
C CYS A 170 8.99 1.98 5.62
N TRP A 171 8.87 1.82 6.94
CA TRP A 171 8.28 2.78 7.86
C TRP A 171 9.19 3.98 8.12
N THR A 172 10.50 3.80 7.92
CA THR A 172 11.50 4.86 8.07
C THR A 172 11.59 5.75 6.85
N ARG A 173 11.22 5.26 5.68
CA ARG A 173 11.11 6.05 4.45
C ARG A 173 9.87 6.92 4.43
N ASP A 174 8.86 6.54 5.20
CA ASP A 174 7.74 7.38 5.59
C ASP A 174 8.04 8.29 6.81
N LYS A 175 9.30 8.45 7.26
CA LYS A 175 9.66 9.34 8.40
C LYS A 175 9.42 10.82 8.08
N GLU A 176 9.59 11.22 6.83
CA GLU A 176 9.31 12.58 6.37
C GLU A 176 7.84 12.82 6.06
N SER A 177 7.01 11.76 6.04
CA SER A 177 5.56 11.79 5.81
C SER A 177 4.76 12.28 7.03
N PHE A 178 5.33 13.21 7.79
CA PHE A 178 4.77 13.72 9.03
C PHE A 178 3.66 14.76 8.77
N PRO A 179 2.47 14.67 9.40
CA PRO A 179 1.88 13.53 10.08
C PRO A 179 0.59 13.04 9.43
N ARG A 180 0.61 11.75 9.10
CA ARG A 180 -0.39 10.75 9.52
C ARG A 180 -1.72 11.35 10.03
N SER A 181 -2.72 11.41 9.16
CA SER A 181 -4.11 11.73 9.53
C SER A 181 -4.70 10.72 10.52
N SER A 182 -4.08 9.54 10.63
CA SER A 182 -4.30 8.57 11.70
C SER A 182 -2.94 8.15 12.28
N TYR A 183 -2.61 8.54 13.52
CA TYR A 183 -1.44 7.97 14.18
C TYR A 183 -1.78 6.55 14.59
N THR A 184 -1.74 5.63 13.64
CA THR A 184 -1.53 4.23 13.98
C THR A 184 -0.16 4.18 14.65
N LEU A 185 -0.08 3.86 15.96
CA LEU A 185 1.21 3.56 16.59
C LEU A 185 1.95 2.59 15.69
N ILE A 186 3.25 2.81 15.50
CA ILE A 186 4.13 1.79 14.90
C ILE A 186 3.92 0.45 15.62
N GLU A 187 3.61 0.47 16.92
CA GLU A 187 3.27 -0.71 17.73
C GLU A 187 1.89 -1.33 17.42
N SER A 188 0.96 -0.57 16.83
CA SER A 188 -0.39 -1.04 16.46
C SER A 188 -0.42 -1.73 15.10
N LEU A 189 0.51 -1.35 14.21
CA LEU A 189 0.78 -2.08 12.99
C LEU A 189 1.85 -3.14 13.29
N PRO A 190 1.75 -4.33 12.70
CA PRO A 190 2.77 -5.31 12.98
C PRO A 190 4.11 -4.98 12.29
N HIS A 191 5.22 -5.35 12.93
CA HIS A 191 6.58 -5.29 12.37
C HIS A 191 6.74 -6.13 11.11
N ALA A 192 7.88 -6.00 10.42
CA ALA A 192 8.20 -6.88 9.29
C ALA A 192 8.11 -8.36 9.70
N SER A 193 7.70 -9.21 8.75
CA SER A 193 7.76 -10.66 8.98
C SER A 193 9.22 -11.08 9.13
N PRO A 194 9.57 -11.99 10.05
CA PRO A 194 10.92 -12.57 10.08
C PRO A 194 11.32 -13.23 8.76
N ALA A 195 10.34 -13.66 7.95
CA ALA A 195 10.56 -14.24 6.63
C ALA A 195 10.64 -13.20 5.49
N ALA A 196 10.52 -11.89 5.77
CA ALA A 196 10.40 -10.87 4.73
C ALA A 196 11.60 -10.89 3.75
N GLY A 197 12.84 -10.94 4.25
CA GLY A 197 14.03 -10.98 3.39
C GLY A 197 14.06 -12.19 2.45
N ILE A 198 13.79 -13.38 2.97
CA ILE A 198 13.72 -14.62 2.17
C ILE A 198 12.60 -14.52 1.11
N LEU A 199 11.45 -13.96 1.49
CA LEU A 199 10.33 -13.76 0.55
C LEU A 199 10.65 -12.71 -0.51
N GLN A 200 11.39 -11.65 -0.19
CA GLN A 200 11.86 -10.64 -1.15
C GLN A 200 12.80 -11.26 -2.18
N GLU A 201 13.79 -12.05 -1.75
CA GLU A 201 14.71 -12.77 -2.64
C GLU A 201 13.93 -13.69 -3.60
N LYS A 202 13.06 -14.54 -3.06
CA LYS A 202 12.21 -15.42 -3.85
C LYS A 202 11.30 -14.67 -4.82
N PHE A 203 10.74 -13.54 -4.38
CA PHE A 203 9.92 -12.67 -5.23
C PHE A 203 10.74 -12.10 -6.39
N VAL A 204 12.00 -11.75 -6.16
CA VAL A 204 12.92 -11.29 -7.21
C VAL A 204 13.27 -12.42 -8.18
N GLU A 205 13.60 -13.62 -7.69
CA GLU A 205 13.85 -14.81 -8.52
C GLU A 205 12.68 -15.14 -9.46
N MET A 206 11.45 -14.93 -8.99
CA MET A 206 10.23 -15.12 -9.76
C MET A 206 9.92 -13.97 -10.73
N ASN A 207 10.77 -12.95 -10.85
CA ASN A 207 10.51 -11.71 -11.59
C ASN A 207 9.25 -10.95 -11.12
N GLY A 208 8.84 -11.13 -9.86
CA GLY A 208 7.70 -10.43 -9.28
C GLY A 208 7.88 -8.92 -9.23
N HIS A 209 9.12 -8.44 -9.07
CA HIS A 209 9.46 -7.03 -9.13
C HIS A 209 9.20 -6.44 -10.53
N LEU A 210 9.45 -7.19 -11.61
CA LEU A 210 9.14 -6.79 -12.98
C LEU A 210 7.63 -6.83 -13.28
N LEU A 211 6.90 -7.74 -12.64
CA LEU A 211 5.43 -7.73 -12.67
C LEU A 211 4.89 -6.41 -12.09
N LEU A 212 5.39 -6.00 -10.93
CA LEU A 212 4.99 -4.74 -10.30
C LEU A 212 5.42 -3.52 -11.14
N PHE A 213 6.64 -3.55 -11.68
CA PHE A 213 7.15 -2.48 -12.52
C PHE A 213 6.30 -2.29 -13.79
N SER A 214 5.98 -3.38 -14.50
CA SER A 214 5.10 -3.33 -15.67
C SER A 214 3.67 -2.89 -15.33
N ALA A 215 3.17 -3.20 -14.13
CA ALA A 215 1.90 -2.64 -13.66
C ALA A 215 2.00 -1.13 -13.43
N TRP A 216 3.06 -0.66 -12.74
CA TRP A 216 3.28 0.75 -12.43
C TRP A 216 3.44 1.62 -13.67
N LEU A 217 4.12 1.12 -14.71
CA LEU A 217 4.28 1.84 -15.98
C LEU A 217 2.96 2.16 -16.70
N GLN A 218 1.86 1.47 -16.36
CA GLN A 218 0.54 1.82 -16.91
C GLN A 218 0.02 3.16 -16.38
N HIS A 219 0.36 3.49 -15.13
CA HIS A 219 -0.02 4.74 -14.48
C HIS A 219 0.96 5.04 -13.34
N PRO A 220 2.15 5.58 -13.65
CA PRO A 220 3.18 5.83 -12.65
C PRO A 220 2.70 6.92 -11.69
N GLU A 221 2.71 6.61 -10.40
CA GLU A 221 2.47 7.60 -9.37
C GLU A 221 3.77 8.37 -9.06
N PRO A 222 3.70 9.66 -8.73
CA PRO A 222 4.87 10.43 -8.35
C PRO A 222 5.47 9.87 -7.04
N PRO A 223 6.80 9.95 -6.83
CA PRO A 223 7.46 9.57 -5.58
C PRO A 223 6.91 10.29 -4.34
N ALA A 224 6.30 11.46 -4.52
CA ALA A 224 5.58 12.16 -3.46
C ALA A 224 4.38 11.40 -2.90
N THR A 225 3.95 10.31 -3.54
CA THR A 225 3.01 9.32 -2.97
C THR A 225 3.48 8.80 -1.61
N GLN A 226 4.79 8.81 -1.35
CA GLN A 226 5.35 8.50 -0.03
C GLN A 226 4.90 9.48 1.06
N ALA A 227 4.59 10.74 0.71
CA ALA A 227 4.03 11.73 1.63
C ALA A 227 2.52 11.50 1.93
N LEU A 228 1.87 10.59 1.20
CA LEU A 228 0.50 10.15 1.50
C LEU A 228 0.53 8.98 2.49
N PRO A 229 -0.36 8.97 3.50
CA PRO A 229 -0.58 7.79 4.33
C PRO A 229 -0.92 6.56 3.48
N LEU A 230 -0.46 5.38 3.88
CA LEU A 230 -0.68 4.14 3.13
C LEU A 230 -2.17 3.86 2.89
N GLU A 231 -3.04 4.24 3.83
CA GLU A 231 -4.50 4.12 3.73
C GLU A 231 -5.14 4.94 2.60
N ASP A 232 -4.46 6.00 2.17
CA ASP A 232 -4.92 6.89 1.10
C ASP A 232 -4.31 6.51 -0.27
N ARG A 233 -3.35 5.56 -0.30
CA ARG A 233 -2.72 5.10 -1.54
C ARG A 233 -3.66 4.16 -2.31
N GLY A 234 -3.87 4.48 -3.59
CA GLY A 234 -4.56 3.60 -4.55
C GLY A 234 -3.69 2.40 -4.97
N PHE A 235 -4.16 1.60 -5.93
CA PHE A 235 -3.42 0.43 -6.43
C PHE A 235 -1.99 0.77 -6.84
N PHE A 236 -1.82 1.74 -7.74
CA PHE A 236 -0.49 2.15 -8.23
C PHE A 236 0.38 2.75 -7.12
N GLY A 237 -0.20 3.44 -6.14
CA GLY A 237 0.54 3.98 -5.01
C GLY A 237 1.06 2.89 -4.06
N VAL A 238 0.30 1.81 -3.85
CA VAL A 238 0.80 0.64 -3.11
C VAL A 238 1.86 -0.12 -3.94
N VAL A 239 1.69 -0.21 -5.26
CA VAL A 239 2.72 -0.77 -6.16
C VAL A 239 4.02 0.05 -6.09
N ASP A 240 3.94 1.38 -6.15
CA ASP A 240 5.11 2.25 -5.94
C ASP A 240 5.76 1.94 -4.59
N SER A 241 4.98 1.90 -3.51
CA SER A 241 5.48 1.57 -2.16
C SER A 241 6.24 0.23 -2.09
N LEU A 242 5.85 -0.76 -2.90
CA LEU A 242 6.57 -2.04 -3.04
C LEU A 242 7.87 -1.87 -3.83
N LEU A 243 7.83 -1.23 -5.00
CA LEU A 243 9.00 -0.97 -5.85
C LEU A 243 10.06 -0.12 -5.17
N GLN A 244 9.63 0.62 -4.16
CA GLN A 244 10.49 1.39 -3.31
C GLN A 244 11.40 0.47 -2.47
N ILE A 245 11.00 -0.72 -2.02
CA ILE A 245 11.86 -1.64 -1.23
C ILE A 245 13.19 -1.87 -1.96
N SER A 246 14.33 -1.72 -1.26
CA SER A 246 15.66 -1.70 -1.90
C SER A 246 15.90 -2.93 -2.78
N THR A 247 15.69 -4.13 -2.24
CA THR A 247 15.86 -5.40 -2.98
C THR A 247 15.01 -5.46 -4.26
N LEU A 248 13.78 -4.93 -4.23
CA LEU A 248 12.91 -4.91 -5.40
C LEU A 248 13.36 -3.87 -6.42
N ARG A 249 13.74 -2.68 -5.95
CA ARG A 249 14.26 -1.59 -6.78
C ARG A 249 15.53 -2.00 -7.50
N ASP A 250 16.48 -2.58 -6.76
CA ASP A 250 17.75 -3.08 -7.30
C ASP A 250 17.48 -4.14 -8.38
N GLY A 251 16.48 -5.00 -8.19
CA GLY A 251 16.05 -5.95 -9.21
C GLY A 251 15.56 -5.26 -10.50
N VAL A 252 14.76 -4.20 -10.38
CA VAL A 252 14.30 -3.40 -11.53
C VAL A 252 15.48 -2.68 -12.20
N ASP A 253 16.36 -2.06 -11.43
CA ASP A 253 17.52 -1.35 -11.95
C ASP A 253 18.45 -2.30 -12.71
N ASN A 254 18.69 -3.50 -12.19
CA ASN A 254 19.45 -4.55 -12.87
C ASN A 254 18.82 -4.96 -14.20
N PHE A 255 17.48 -5.07 -14.26
CA PHE A 255 16.77 -5.37 -15.50
C PHE A 255 16.89 -4.23 -16.52
N MET A 256 16.79 -2.97 -16.06
CA MET A 256 16.86 -1.80 -16.96
C MET A 256 18.27 -1.51 -17.48
N GLN A 257 19.31 -2.00 -16.80
CA GLN A 257 20.71 -1.87 -17.20
C GLN A 257 21.21 -3.01 -18.10
N ALA A 258 20.47 -4.11 -18.19
CA ALA A 258 20.81 -5.30 -18.99
C ALA A 258 20.44 -5.14 -20.47
#